data_AF-A0A7C1IQG7-F1
#
_entry.id   AF-A0A7C1IQG7-F1
#
_cell.length_a   1.000
_cell.length_b   1.000
_cell.length_c   1.000
_cell.angle_alpha   90.00
_cell.angle_beta   90.00
_cell.angle_gamma   90.00
#
_symmetry.space_group_name_H-M   'P 1'
#
loop_
_entity.id
_entity.type
_entity.pdbx_description
1 polymer ?
#
loop_
_entity_poly.entity_id
_entity_poly.type
_entity_poly.pdbx_seq_one_letter_code
_entity_poly.pdbx_strand_id
1 'polypeptide(L)'
;MVGGTNEHRAACRDILDTFACEIFAMGPNGSGATAKLVVNLVLGLNRLVLAEGLVLGERAGLDTTALLSVLRAGGAYSRVMDTKGEKMLTRDYNAEARLAQHLKDVGLILDLGAQTGTPLVLSAIHEQLLRAAAANGYGDADNAAIIEVLRSMAGGASTNDKSDSQP
;
A
#
# COMPACT_ATOMS: atom_id res chain seq x y z
N MET A 1 -1.87 4.16 -18.38
CA MET A 1 -3.16 4.87 -18.28
C MET A 1 -2.99 6.26 -18.86
N VAL A 2 -3.79 6.65 -19.84
CA VAL A 2 -3.62 7.91 -20.59
C VAL A 2 -4.94 8.65 -20.69
N GLY A 3 -4.94 9.94 -20.34
CA GLY A 3 -6.03 10.88 -20.61
C GLY A 3 -5.74 11.71 -21.86
N GLY A 4 -6.78 12.11 -22.60
CA GLY A 4 -6.66 12.91 -23.81
C GLY A 4 -7.73 12.57 -24.84
N THR A 5 -7.77 13.28 -25.97
CA THR A 5 -8.64 12.87 -27.09
C THR A 5 -8.06 11.67 -27.80
N ASN A 6 -8.85 11.03 -28.67
CA ASN A 6 -8.36 9.94 -29.52
C ASN A 6 -7.26 10.44 -30.46
N GLU A 7 -7.40 11.64 -31.00
CA GLU A 7 -6.42 12.26 -31.90
C GLU A 7 -5.07 12.47 -31.20
N HIS A 8 -5.07 13.06 -30.00
CA HIS A 8 -3.82 13.27 -29.25
C HIS A 8 -3.15 11.94 -28.86
N ARG A 9 -3.94 10.93 -28.48
CA ARG A 9 -3.39 9.60 -28.18
C ARG A 9 -2.78 8.94 -29.41
N ALA A 10 -3.43 9.04 -30.57
CA ALA A 10 -2.92 8.50 -31.82
C ALA A 10 -1.64 9.22 -32.25
N ALA A 11 -1.60 10.56 -32.11
CA ALA A 11 -0.45 11.37 -32.45
C ALA A 11 0.79 11.07 -31.58
N CYS A 12 0.60 10.65 -30.32
CA CYS A 12 1.70 10.29 -29.42
C CYS A 12 1.97 8.78 -29.35
N ARG A 13 1.34 7.97 -30.22
CA ARG A 13 1.35 6.50 -30.09
C ARG A 13 2.74 5.91 -30.20
N ASP A 14 3.53 6.41 -31.15
CA ASP A 14 4.93 6.03 -31.37
C ASP A 14 5.78 6.19 -30.10
N ILE A 15 5.63 7.32 -29.41
CA ILE A 15 6.35 7.59 -28.15
C ILE A 15 5.83 6.69 -27.04
N LEU A 16 4.50 6.56 -26.89
CA LEU A 16 3.90 5.76 -25.82
C LEU A 16 4.30 4.28 -25.91
N ASP A 17 4.38 3.72 -27.12
CA ASP A 17 4.76 2.32 -27.35
C ASP A 17 6.23 2.03 -27.00
N THR A 18 7.09 3.04 -26.85
CA THR A 18 8.50 2.82 -26.47
C THR A 18 8.69 2.42 -25.01
N PHE A 19 7.74 2.74 -24.12
CA PHE A 19 7.89 2.50 -22.68
C PHE A 19 6.65 1.88 -22.00
N ALA A 20 5.50 1.83 -22.68
CA ALA A 20 4.30 1.21 -22.15
C ALA A 20 4.08 -0.17 -22.77
N CYS A 21 4.01 -1.21 -21.93
CA CYS A 21 3.59 -2.55 -22.39
C CYS A 21 2.10 -2.57 -22.77
N GLU A 22 1.28 -1.78 -22.07
CA GLU A 22 -0.16 -1.67 -22.32
C GLU A 22 -0.64 -0.24 -22.12
N ILE A 23 -1.58 0.19 -22.96
CA ILE A 23 -2.15 1.54 -22.95
C ILE A 23 -3.66 1.46 -22.71
N PHE A 24 -4.07 1.93 -21.53
CA PHE A 24 -5.48 2.09 -21.17
C PHE A 24 -5.91 3.55 -21.36
N ALA A 25 -6.85 3.80 -22.26
CA ALA A 25 -7.46 5.11 -22.46
C ALA A 25 -8.49 5.38 -21.35
N MET A 26 -8.28 6.43 -20.56
CA MET A 26 -9.12 6.74 -19.39
C MET A 26 -10.17 7.82 -19.65
N GLY A 27 -10.21 8.37 -20.86
CA GLY A 27 -11.11 9.47 -21.23
C GLY A 27 -10.36 10.77 -21.57
N PRO A 28 -10.97 11.95 -21.35
CA PRO A 28 -10.39 13.24 -21.73
C PRO A 28 -9.12 13.60 -20.95
N ASN A 29 -8.61 14.81 -21.16
CA ASN A 29 -7.46 15.32 -20.42
C ASN A 29 -7.75 15.28 -18.90
N GLY A 30 -6.74 14.92 -18.11
CA GLY A 30 -6.84 14.72 -16.66
C GLY A 30 -7.25 13.30 -16.23
N SER A 31 -8.01 12.56 -17.05
CA SER A 31 -8.54 11.25 -16.62
C SER A 31 -7.47 10.20 -16.33
N GLY A 32 -6.30 10.29 -16.96
CA GLY A 32 -5.17 9.40 -16.64
C GLY A 32 -4.63 9.61 -15.22
N ALA A 33 -4.57 10.87 -14.76
CA ALA A 33 -4.15 11.20 -13.40
C ALA A 33 -5.21 10.77 -12.38
N THR A 34 -6.49 11.05 -12.65
CA THR A 34 -7.61 10.57 -11.83
C THR A 34 -7.60 9.05 -11.67
N ALA A 35 -7.43 8.32 -12.77
CA ALA A 35 -7.31 6.86 -12.75
C ALA A 35 -6.13 6.37 -11.90
N LYS A 36 -4.98 7.06 -11.98
CA LYS A 36 -3.81 6.74 -11.17
C LYS A 36 -4.08 6.91 -9.67
N LEU A 37 -4.80 7.95 -9.27
CA LEU A 37 -5.21 8.14 -7.87
C LEU A 37 -6.12 6.99 -7.40
N VAL A 38 -7.09 6.57 -8.20
CA VAL A 38 -7.97 5.43 -7.89
C VAL A 38 -7.17 4.14 -7.73
N VAL A 39 -6.22 3.86 -8.64
CA VAL A 39 -5.33 2.69 -8.52
C VAL A 39 -4.47 2.76 -7.26
N ASN A 40 -3.91 3.93 -6.94
CA ASN A 40 -3.09 4.12 -5.74
C ASN A 40 -3.91 4.01 -4.44
N LEU A 41 -5.19 4.39 -4.45
CA LEU A 41 -6.12 4.15 -3.33
C LEU A 41 -6.23 2.65 -3.07
N VAL A 42 -6.57 1.85 -4.09
CA VAL A 42 -6.78 0.40 -3.94
C VAL A 42 -5.48 -0.29 -3.50
N LEU A 43 -4.34 0.05 -4.10
CA LEU A 43 -3.04 -0.50 -3.71
C LEU A 43 -2.66 -0.11 -2.27
N GLY A 44 -2.95 1.13 -1.86
CA GLY A 44 -2.70 1.60 -0.50
C GLY A 44 -3.51 0.84 0.53
N LEU A 45 -4.83 0.71 0.33
CA LEU A 45 -5.70 -0.01 1.26
C LEU A 45 -5.42 -1.52 1.28
N ASN A 46 -5.08 -2.14 0.13
CA ASN A 46 -4.63 -3.53 0.10
C ASN A 46 -3.35 -3.75 0.94
N ARG A 47 -2.48 -2.75 1.02
CA ARG A 47 -1.30 -2.79 1.89
C ARG A 47 -1.67 -2.70 3.36
N LEU A 48 -2.56 -1.76 3.69
CA LEU A 48 -3.02 -1.58 5.06
C LEU A 48 -3.72 -2.84 5.59
N VAL A 49 -4.64 -3.42 4.81
CA VAL A 49 -5.36 -4.64 5.24
C VAL A 49 -4.44 -5.84 5.32
N LEU A 50 -3.42 -5.94 4.45
CA LEU A 50 -2.39 -6.97 4.58
C LEU A 50 -1.61 -6.80 5.88
N ALA A 51 -1.18 -5.58 6.19
CA ALA A 51 -0.46 -5.28 7.42
C ALA A 51 -1.30 -5.64 8.67
N GLU A 52 -2.57 -5.26 8.68
CA GLU A 52 -3.51 -5.59 9.76
C GLU A 52 -3.70 -7.12 9.91
N GLY A 53 -3.93 -7.82 8.80
CA GLY A 53 -4.08 -9.28 8.80
C GLY A 53 -2.83 -10.02 9.27
N LEU A 54 -1.64 -9.57 8.85
CA LEU A 54 -0.37 -10.14 9.31
C LEU A 54 -0.16 -9.91 10.81
N VAL A 55 -0.38 -8.68 11.31
CA VAL A 55 -0.27 -8.38 12.74
C VAL A 55 -1.28 -9.21 13.55
N LEU A 56 -2.52 -9.37 13.09
CA LEU A 56 -3.49 -10.24 13.74
C LEU A 56 -2.99 -11.70 13.77
N GLY A 57 -2.46 -12.20 12.66
CA GLY A 57 -1.85 -13.53 12.57
C GLY A 57 -0.70 -13.72 13.56
N GLU A 58 0.21 -12.74 13.66
CA GLU A 58 1.30 -12.72 14.65
C GLU A 58 0.75 -12.83 16.08
N ARG A 59 -0.26 -12.02 16.41
CA ARG A 59 -0.85 -11.99 17.76
C ARG A 59 -1.64 -13.26 18.08
N ALA A 60 -2.20 -13.91 17.07
CA ALA A 60 -2.86 -15.21 17.18
C ALA A 60 -1.87 -16.38 17.27
N GLY A 61 -0.56 -16.14 17.17
CA GLY A 61 0.47 -17.18 17.24
C GLY A 61 0.62 -18.00 15.97
N LEU A 62 0.18 -17.49 14.82
CA LEU A 62 0.33 -18.14 13.53
C LEU A 62 1.74 -17.90 12.96
N ASP A 63 2.23 -18.86 12.19
CA ASP A 63 3.38 -18.63 11.30
C ASP A 63 2.94 -17.68 10.17
N THR A 64 3.48 -16.47 10.19
CA THR A 64 3.14 -15.43 9.22
C THR A 64 3.66 -15.70 7.81
N THR A 65 4.72 -16.51 7.67
CA THR A 65 5.23 -16.92 6.36
C THR A 65 4.26 -17.91 5.70
N ALA A 66 3.79 -18.89 6.48
CA ALA A 66 2.74 -19.81 6.05
C ALA A 66 1.43 -19.06 5.76
N LEU A 67 1.05 -18.12 6.63
CA LEU A 67 -0.14 -17.28 6.45
C LEU A 67 -0.08 -16.47 5.15
N LEU A 68 1.04 -15.80 4.87
CA LEU A 68 1.24 -15.04 3.64
C LEU A 68 1.13 -15.94 2.40
N SER A 69 1.62 -17.17 2.49
CA SER A 69 1.49 -18.17 1.42
C SER A 69 0.03 -18.57 1.17
N VAL A 70 -0.75 -18.79 2.24
CA VAL A 70 -2.20 -19.05 2.15
C VAL A 70 -2.94 -17.87 1.52
N LEU A 71 -2.64 -16.65 1.96
CA LEU A 71 -3.25 -15.43 1.42
C LEU A 71 -2.94 -15.26 -0.08
N ARG A 72 -1.72 -15.59 -0.51
CA ARG A 72 -1.33 -15.54 -1.92
C ARG A 72 -2.04 -16.58 -2.79
N ALA A 73 -2.33 -17.76 -2.24
CA ALA A 73 -2.99 -18.84 -2.97
C ALA A 73 -4.52 -18.71 -3.00
N GLY A 74 -5.11 -17.95 -2.09
CA GLY A 74 -6.56 -17.84 -1.91
C GLY A 74 -7.21 -16.66 -2.63
N GLY A 75 -8.53 -16.56 -2.53
CA GLY A 75 -9.32 -15.45 -3.07
C GLY A 75 -9.07 -14.09 -2.40
N ALA A 76 -8.30 -14.06 -1.30
CA ALA A 76 -7.85 -12.84 -0.67
C ALA A 76 -6.67 -12.17 -1.40
N TYR A 77 -6.11 -12.83 -2.43
CA TYR A 77 -4.92 -12.38 -3.13
C TYR A 77 -5.00 -10.92 -3.60
N SER A 78 -3.92 -10.18 -3.39
CA SER A 78 -3.63 -8.95 -4.11
C SER A 78 -2.14 -8.87 -4.46
N ARG A 79 -1.80 -8.14 -5.53
CA ARG A 79 -0.42 -7.91 -5.97
C ARG A 79 0.48 -7.31 -4.87
N VAL A 80 -0.11 -6.65 -3.87
CA VAL A 80 0.60 -6.10 -2.72
C VAL A 80 1.21 -7.21 -1.86
N MET A 81 0.59 -8.38 -1.78
CA MET A 81 1.12 -9.52 -1.03
C MET A 81 2.45 -10.00 -1.59
N ASP A 82 2.62 -10.00 -2.91
CA ASP A 82 3.88 -10.39 -3.56
C ASP A 82 4.97 -9.36 -3.33
N THR A 83 4.61 -8.08 -3.43
CA THR A 83 5.59 -6.98 -3.47
C THR A 83 5.95 -6.44 -2.09
N LYS A 84 5.03 -6.49 -1.13
CA LYS A 84 5.18 -5.88 0.20
C LYS A 84 5.10 -6.87 1.35
N GLY A 85 4.50 -8.04 1.15
CA GLY A 85 4.37 -9.04 2.21
C GLY A 85 5.72 -9.45 2.81
N GLU A 86 6.69 -9.82 1.97
CA GLU A 86 8.02 -10.24 2.46
C GLU A 86 8.75 -9.13 3.23
N LYS A 87 8.67 -7.89 2.74
CA LYS A 87 9.23 -6.71 3.42
C LYS A 87 8.63 -6.51 4.82
N MET A 88 7.34 -6.76 4.98
CA MET A 88 6.66 -6.68 6.28
C MET A 88 7.12 -7.77 7.25
N LEU A 89 7.33 -8.99 6.76
CA LEU A 89 7.77 -10.14 7.57
C LEU A 89 9.23 -9.98 8.02
N THR A 90 10.11 -9.61 7.09
CA THR A 90 11.55 -9.49 7.32
C THR A 90 11.97 -8.15 7.93
N ARG A 91 11.04 -7.18 7.98
CA ARG A 91 11.31 -5.78 8.36
C ARG A 91 12.36 -5.10 7.47
N ASP A 92 12.53 -5.57 6.23
CA ASP A 92 13.35 -4.90 5.23
C ASP A 92 12.54 -3.79 4.53
N TYR A 93 12.72 -2.56 5.03
CA TYR A 93 12.06 -1.38 4.48
C TYR A 93 12.96 -0.54 3.58
N ASN A 94 13.94 -1.16 2.91
CA ASN A 94 14.64 -0.53 1.80
C ASN A 94 13.62 -0.06 0.75
N ALA A 95 13.63 1.26 0.49
CA ALA A 95 12.55 1.95 -0.18
C ALA A 95 12.52 1.68 -1.69
N GLU A 96 11.46 1.00 -2.14
CA GLU A 96 11.04 1.00 -3.55
C GLU A 96 9.97 2.08 -3.78
N ALA A 97 9.15 2.32 -2.76
CA ALA A 97 8.15 3.38 -2.75
C ALA A 97 8.09 4.00 -1.35
N ARG A 98 8.60 5.24 -1.22
CA ARG A 98 8.68 5.96 0.06
C ARG A 98 7.31 6.17 0.69
N LEU A 99 7.22 5.94 1.99
CA LEU A 99 6.01 6.16 2.78
C LEU A 99 5.54 7.62 2.71
N ALA A 100 6.45 8.58 2.82
CA ALA A 100 6.12 10.01 2.74
C ALA A 100 5.56 10.41 1.37
N GLN A 101 6.03 9.78 0.28
CA GLN A 101 5.45 10.02 -1.05
C GLN A 101 4.04 9.43 -1.14
N HIS A 102 3.83 8.23 -0.60
CA HIS A 102 2.52 7.63 -0.57
C HIS A 102 1.52 8.44 0.27
N LEU A 103 1.96 9.01 1.39
CA LEU A 103 1.14 9.92 2.20
C LEU A 103 0.67 11.14 1.40
N LYS A 104 1.54 11.74 0.57
CA LYS A 104 1.15 12.82 -0.33
C LYS A 104 0.08 12.37 -1.34
N ASP A 105 0.26 11.20 -1.94
CA ASP A 105 -0.71 10.64 -2.88
C ASP A 105 -2.07 10.39 -2.22
N VAL A 106 -2.10 9.94 -0.96
CA VAL A 106 -3.33 9.77 -0.17
C VAL A 106 -4.02 11.11 0.08
N GLY A 107 -3.26 12.19 0.32
CA GLY A 107 -3.81 13.55 0.36
C GLY A 107 -4.54 13.91 -0.94
N LEU A 108 -3.92 13.68 -2.11
CA LEU A 108 -4.54 13.93 -3.41
C LEU A 108 -5.79 13.05 -3.66
N ILE A 109 -5.78 11.82 -3.15
CA ILE A 109 -6.93 10.92 -3.20
C ILE A 109 -8.10 11.48 -2.39
N LEU A 110 -7.84 11.99 -1.18
CA LEU A 110 -8.85 12.60 -0.31
C LEU A 110 -9.41 13.89 -0.93
N ASP A 111 -8.56 14.73 -1.52
CA ASP A 111 -8.97 15.93 -2.23
C ASP A 111 -9.88 15.58 -3.43
N LEU A 112 -9.54 14.54 -4.19
CA LEU A 112 -10.39 14.05 -5.28
C LEU A 112 -11.75 13.56 -4.74
N GLY A 113 -11.76 12.81 -3.63
CA GLY A 113 -13.00 12.38 -2.98
C GLY A 113 -13.88 13.55 -2.57
N ALA A 114 -13.30 14.62 -2.02
CA ALA A 114 -14.02 15.84 -1.69
C ALA A 114 -14.59 16.52 -2.94
N GLN A 115 -13.82 16.62 -4.03
CA GLN A 115 -14.26 17.20 -5.30
C GLN A 115 -15.42 16.42 -5.94
N THR A 116 -15.41 15.09 -5.85
CA THR A 116 -16.46 14.25 -6.43
C THR A 116 -17.63 13.98 -5.48
N GLY A 117 -17.60 14.52 -4.26
CA GLY A 117 -18.59 14.22 -3.22
C GLY A 117 -18.60 12.74 -2.80
N THR A 118 -17.49 12.03 -2.98
CA THR A 118 -17.35 10.59 -2.68
C THR A 118 -16.74 10.40 -1.29
N PRO A 119 -17.45 9.76 -0.33
CA PRO A 119 -16.90 9.49 0.99
C PRO A 119 -15.77 8.45 0.95
N LEU A 120 -14.56 8.81 1.38
CA LEU A 120 -13.39 7.93 1.41
C LEU A 120 -12.98 7.54 2.82
N VAL A 121 -13.90 6.91 3.56
CA VAL A 121 -13.76 6.59 4.99
C VAL A 121 -12.47 5.84 5.32
N LEU A 122 -12.17 4.77 4.57
CA LEU A 122 -10.95 3.97 4.81
C LEU A 122 -9.68 4.74 4.45
N SER A 123 -9.73 5.63 3.46
CA SER A 123 -8.57 6.44 3.08
C SER A 123 -8.25 7.50 4.14
N ALA A 124 -9.26 8.04 4.82
CA ALA A 124 -9.06 8.98 5.92
C ALA A 124 -8.32 8.31 7.09
N ILE A 125 -8.73 7.09 7.46
CA ILE A 125 -8.04 6.30 8.50
C ILE A 125 -6.60 5.96 8.05
N HIS A 126 -6.46 5.52 6.80
CA HIS A 126 -5.16 5.18 6.22
C HIS A 126 -4.19 6.37 6.23
N GLU A 127 -4.67 7.57 5.93
CA GLU A 127 -3.87 8.80 6.02
C GLU A 127 -3.34 9.03 7.44
N GLN A 128 -4.18 8.87 8.47
CA GLN A 128 -3.75 9.05 9.87
C GLN A 128 -2.67 8.04 10.26
N LEU A 129 -2.80 6.77 9.83
CA LEU A 129 -1.79 5.74 10.10
C LEU A 129 -0.47 6.03 9.37
N LEU A 130 -0.53 6.53 8.13
CA LEU A 130 0.66 6.97 7.39
C LEU A 130 1.33 8.18 8.06
N ARG A 131 0.56 9.14 8.58
CA ARG A 131 1.09 10.28 9.35
C ARG A 131 1.78 9.79 10.62
N ALA A 132 1.18 8.84 11.33
CA ALA A 132 1.79 8.23 12.51
C ALA A 132 3.10 7.50 12.14
N ALA A 133 3.13 6.74 11.05
CA ALA A 133 4.35 6.07 10.59
C ALA A 133 5.47 7.07 10.25
N ALA A 134 5.14 8.13 9.53
CA ALA A 134 6.09 9.18 9.18
C ALA A 134 6.64 9.90 10.43
N ALA A 135 5.80 10.20 11.41
CA ALA A 135 6.20 10.79 12.68
C ALA A 135 7.12 9.87 13.50
N ASN A 136 6.99 8.55 13.35
CA ASN A 136 7.86 7.54 13.95
C ASN A 136 9.14 7.25 13.13
N GLY A 137 9.50 8.11 12.18
CA GLY A 137 10.75 8.01 11.43
C GLY A 137 10.70 7.15 10.16
N TYR A 138 9.54 6.60 9.79
CA TYR A 138 9.41 5.75 8.60
C TYR A 138 9.15 6.53 7.30
N GLY A 139 9.26 7.87 7.30
CA GLY A 139 8.95 8.69 6.13
C GLY A 139 9.75 8.31 4.87
N ASP A 140 11.02 7.96 5.05
CA ASP A 140 11.94 7.58 3.97
C ASP A 140 12.00 6.07 3.72
N ALA A 141 11.37 5.28 4.58
CA ALA A 141 11.27 3.84 4.44
C ALA A 141 10.26 3.46 3.35
N ASP A 142 10.30 2.20 2.90
CA ASP A 142 9.25 1.66 2.05
C ASP A 142 7.88 1.76 2.73
N ASN A 143 6.84 2.02 1.95
CA ASN A 143 5.47 2.13 2.46
C ASN A 143 4.92 0.84 3.09
N ALA A 144 5.62 -0.31 2.96
CA ALA A 144 5.39 -1.50 3.78
C ALA A 144 5.57 -1.25 5.29
N ALA A 145 6.38 -0.27 5.69
CA ALA A 145 6.65 0.07 7.09
C ALA A 145 5.42 0.55 7.88
N ILE A 146 4.28 0.80 7.22
CA ILE A 146 3.00 1.09 7.89
C ILE A 146 2.61 0.00 8.89
N ILE A 147 3.05 -1.26 8.69
CA ILE A 147 2.81 -2.37 9.62
C ILE A 147 3.37 -2.09 11.03
N GLU A 148 4.45 -1.32 11.14
CA GLU A 148 5.09 -1.03 12.44
C GLU A 148 4.20 -0.16 13.34
N VAL A 149 3.35 0.69 12.75
CA VAL A 149 2.34 1.44 13.52
C VAL A 149 1.34 0.47 14.15
N LEU A 150 0.87 -0.52 13.39
CA LEU A 150 -0.08 -1.52 13.89
C LEU A 150 0.56 -2.44 14.94
N ARG A 151 1.82 -2.85 14.74
CA ARG A 151 2.59 -3.63 15.74
C ARG A 151 2.77 -2.84 17.03
N SER A 152 3.05 -1.53 16.93
CA SER A 152 3.16 -0.63 18.08
C SER A 152 1.83 -0.54 18.83
N MET A 153 0.71 -0.33 18.13
CA MET A 153 -0.64 -0.27 18.72
C MET A 153 -1.06 -1.60 19.37
N ALA A 154 -0.64 -2.74 18.82
CA ALA A 154 -0.91 -4.07 19.36
C ALA A 154 -0.06 -4.43 20.60
N GLY A 155 0.80 -3.51 21.06
CA GLY A 155 1.55 -3.63 22.31
C GLY A 155 2.99 -4.12 22.17
N GLY A 156 3.63 -3.96 21.00
CA GLY A 156 5.08 -4.16 20.77
C GLY A 156 5.61 -5.52 21.20
N ALA A 157 5.87 -6.43 20.24
CA ALA A 157 6.48 -7.77 20.41
C ALA A 157 6.81 -8.15 21.87
N SER A 158 5.90 -8.91 22.50
CA SER A 158 6.25 -9.63 23.73
C SER A 158 7.44 -10.52 23.41
N THR A 159 8.64 -10.08 23.78
CA THR A 159 9.80 -10.94 23.96
C THR A 159 9.44 -11.85 25.12
N ASN A 160 8.74 -12.94 24.80
CA ASN A 160 8.63 -14.08 25.68
C ASN A 160 10.02 -14.72 25.69
N ASP A 161 10.89 -14.16 26.51
CA ASP A 161 12.19 -14.72 26.86
C ASP A 161 11.94 -16.03 27.59
N LYS A 162 11.85 -17.12 26.82
CA LYS A 162 11.97 -18.48 27.33
C LYS A 162 13.45 -18.69 27.65
N SER A 163 13.89 -18.19 28.79
CA SER A 163 15.14 -18.59 29.41
C SER A 163 15.02 -18.57 30.93
N ASP A 164 14.11 -19.39 31.45
CA ASP A 164 14.30 -19.95 32.79
C ASP A 164 13.75 -21.38 32.85
N SER A 165 14.52 -22.28 32.23
CA SER A 165 14.60 -23.67 32.67
C SER A 165 15.95 -23.84 33.37
N GLN A 166 15.92 -23.61 34.68
CA GLN A 166 16.45 -24.43 35.78
C GLN A 166 17.67 -25.36 35.53
N PRO A 167 18.48 -25.57 36.58
CA PRO A 167 18.07 -26.46 37.68
C PRO A 167 17.62 -25.75 38.97
#